data_AF-A0A5N5EAU9-F1
#
_entry.id   AF-A0A5N5EAU9-F1
#
_cell.length_a   1.000
_cell.length_b   1.000
_cell.length_c   1.000
_cell.angle_alpha   90.00
_cell.angle_beta   90.00
_cell.angle_gamma   90.00
#
_symmetry.space_group_name_H-M   'P 1'
#
loop_
_entity.id
_entity.type
_entity.pdbx_description
1 polymer ?
#
loop_
_entity_poly.entity_id
_entity_poly.type
_entity_poly.pdbx_seq_one_letter_code
_entity_poly.pdbx_strand_id
1 'polypeptide(L)'
;MTEHRPQIYGSDHNNPDPYTTHPGHEYVELHGRPLDGQLLDVTGLTAEERTTGALLITNHGAHGPGGRTDYEPSTGAPGRWNWLGDVP
;
A
#
# COMPACT_ATOMS: atom_id res chain seq x y z
N MET A 1 9.00 -20.45 12.88
CA MET A 1 7.79 -19.71 12.49
C MET A 1 8.29 -18.61 11.57
N THR A 2 8.09 -18.74 10.26
CA THR A 2 8.55 -17.69 9.34
C THR A 2 7.71 -16.45 9.64
N GLU A 3 8.32 -15.45 10.24
CA GLU A 3 7.66 -14.18 10.50
C GLU A 3 7.36 -13.57 9.12
N HIS A 4 6.11 -13.68 8.68
CA HIS A 4 5.65 -12.98 7.48
C HIS A 4 5.59 -11.49 7.83
N ARG A 5 6.73 -10.81 7.69
CA ARG A 5 6.80 -9.36 7.83
C ARG A 5 6.08 -8.75 6.63
N PRO A 6 5.19 -7.77 6.81
CA PRO A 6 4.47 -7.16 5.70
C PRO A 6 5.45 -6.38 4.82
N GLN A 7 5.39 -6.60 3.50
CA GLN A 7 6.29 -5.96 2.55
C GLN A 7 5.87 -4.49 2.34
N ILE A 8 6.83 -3.57 2.28
CA ILE A 8 6.54 -2.18 1.99
C ILE A 8 6.26 -2.04 0.48
N TYR A 9 5.11 -1.49 0.12
CA TYR A 9 4.73 -1.17 -1.24
C TYR A 9 5.74 -0.21 -1.88
N GLY A 10 6.15 -0.50 -3.13
CA GLY A 10 7.17 0.27 -3.85
C GLY A 10 8.62 -0.08 -3.49
N SER A 11 8.84 -0.98 -2.53
CA SER A 11 10.19 -1.53 -2.29
C SER A 11 10.61 -2.41 -3.46
N ASP A 12 11.79 -2.15 -4.02
CA ASP A 12 12.34 -2.96 -5.11
C ASP A 12 12.49 -4.42 -4.67
N HIS A 13 12.20 -5.36 -5.57
CA HIS A 13 12.28 -6.79 -5.27
C HIS A 13 13.72 -7.27 -5.00
N ASN A 14 14.73 -6.50 -5.42
CA ASN A 14 16.15 -6.71 -5.08
C ASN A 14 16.59 -5.94 -3.84
N ASN A 15 15.71 -5.16 -3.19
CA ASN A 15 16.07 -4.54 -1.93
C ASN A 15 16.34 -5.67 -0.91
N PRO A 16 17.51 -5.70 -0.25
CA PRO A 16 17.86 -6.77 0.68
C PRO A 16 16.93 -6.81 1.90
N ASP A 17 16.25 -5.70 2.18
CA ASP A 17 15.39 -5.51 3.36
C ASP A 17 14.05 -4.84 2.99
N PRO A 18 13.19 -5.47 2.16
CA PRO A 18 11.95 -4.86 1.67
C PRO A 18 10.84 -4.76 2.75
N TYR A 19 11.18 -5.15 3.98
CA TYR A 19 10.31 -5.19 5.16
C TYR A 19 10.72 -4.18 6.24
N THR A 20 11.79 -3.41 6.02
CA THR A 20 12.33 -2.49 7.04
C THR A 20 11.55 -1.19 7.04
N THR A 21 10.70 -1.01 8.05
CA THR A 21 10.06 0.27 8.35
C THR A 21 11.07 1.25 8.89
N HIS A 22 11.10 2.47 8.35
CA HIS A 22 12.01 3.51 8.80
C HIS A 22 11.43 4.30 9.98
N PRO A 23 12.24 4.64 11.00
CA PRO A 23 11.78 5.47 12.11
C PRO A 23 11.45 6.88 11.60
N GLY A 24 10.28 7.40 11.99
CA GLY A 24 9.77 8.71 11.52
C GLY A 24 8.92 8.62 10.25
N HIS A 25 8.78 7.42 9.67
CA HIS A 25 7.83 7.16 8.60
C HIS A 25 6.51 6.61 9.15
N GLU A 26 5.41 7.04 8.55
CA GLU A 26 4.08 6.53 8.82
C GLU A 26 3.69 5.53 7.74
N TYR A 27 3.30 4.34 8.18
CA TYR A 27 2.91 3.24 7.31
C TYR A 27 1.46 2.86 7.56
N VAL A 28 0.72 2.58 6.49
CA VAL A 28 -0.65 2.06 6.56
C VAL A 28 -0.73 0.69 5.93
N GLU A 29 -1.54 -0.19 6.53
CA GLU A 29 -1.75 -1.53 6.03
C GLU A 29 -2.80 -1.52 4.90
N LEU A 30 -2.42 -2.05 3.74
CA LEU A 30 -3.30 -2.22 2.60
C LEU A 30 -4.11 -3.50 2.78
N HIS A 31 -5.43 -3.36 2.77
CA HIS A 31 -6.38 -4.44 2.95
C HIS A 31 -7.24 -4.60 1.71
N GLY A 32 -7.34 -5.83 1.22
CA GLY A 32 -7.96 -6.14 -0.05
C GLY A 32 -6.92 -6.27 -1.16
N ARG A 33 -7.21 -7.17 -2.08
CA ARG A 33 -6.38 -7.52 -3.23
C ARG A 33 -6.40 -6.40 -4.28
N PRO A 34 -5.30 -6.12 -5.00
CA PRO A 34 -4.11 -6.97 -5.23
C PRO A 34 -2.91 -6.77 -4.29
N LEU A 35 -2.93 -5.79 -3.37
CA LEU A 35 -1.81 -5.45 -2.48
C LEU A 35 -2.08 -5.80 -1.00
N ASP A 36 -2.94 -6.79 -0.77
CA ASP A 36 -3.36 -7.21 0.57
C ASP A 36 -2.18 -7.61 1.46
N GLY A 37 -2.14 -7.07 2.68
CA GLY A 37 -1.09 -7.35 3.67
C GLY A 37 0.23 -6.61 3.44
N GLN A 38 0.28 -5.66 2.50
CA GLN A 38 1.44 -4.79 2.31
C GLN A 38 1.31 -3.50 3.12
N LEU A 39 2.45 -2.88 3.43
CA LEU A 39 2.50 -1.56 4.07
C LEU A 39 2.76 -0.47 3.03
N LEU A 40 1.94 0.56 2.98
CA LEU A 40 2.19 1.76 2.19
C LEU A 40 2.85 2.83 3.07
N ASP A 41 4.00 3.35 2.64
CA ASP A 41 4.57 4.56 3.23
C ASP A 41 3.70 5.77 2.86
N VAL A 42 2.98 6.30 3.84
CA VAL A 42 2.16 7.51 3.64
C VAL A 42 2.94 8.76 4.02
N THR A 43 4.16 8.64 4.53
CA THR A 43 5.05 9.75 4.88
C THR A 43 5.25 10.72 3.72
N GLY A 44 5.38 10.20 2.50
CA GLY A 44 5.49 10.99 1.29
C GLY A 44 4.16 11.52 0.71
N LEU A 45 3.01 11.10 1.25
CA LEU A 45 1.70 11.51 0.74
C LEU A 45 1.25 12.85 1.34
N THR A 46 0.52 13.62 0.54
CA THR A 46 -0.09 14.87 1.01
C THR A 46 -1.26 14.57 1.96
N ALA A 47 -1.68 15.57 2.73
CA ALA A 47 -2.84 15.43 3.62
C ALA A 47 -4.14 15.10 2.86
N GLU A 48 -4.26 15.59 1.62
CA GLU A 48 -5.38 15.28 0.73
C GLU A 48 -5.36 13.80 0.35
N GLU A 49 -4.26 13.28 -0.21
CA GLU A 49 -4.09 11.85 -0.55
C GLU A 49 -4.30 10.94 0.68
N ARG A 50 -3.90 11.40 1.86
CA ARG A 50 -4.13 10.65 3.11
C ARG A 50 -5.59 10.58 3.54
N THR A 51 -6.41 11.52 3.07
CA THR A 51 -7.83 11.63 3.40
C THR A 51 -8.71 11.03 2.32
N THR A 52 -8.34 11.20 1.04
CA THR A 52 -9.07 10.69 -0.12
C THR A 52 -8.61 9.31 -0.55
N GLY A 53 -7.45 8.84 -0.09
CA GLY A 53 -6.82 7.64 -0.64
C GLY A 53 -5.85 7.97 -1.77
N ALA A 54 -5.19 6.93 -2.28
CA ALA A 54 -4.24 7.05 -3.37
C ALA A 54 -4.36 5.89 -4.36
N LEU A 55 -4.08 6.20 -5.63
CA LEU A 55 -4.02 5.23 -6.72
C LEU A 55 -2.63 4.59 -6.79
N LEU A 56 -2.54 3.33 -6.37
CA LEU A 56 -1.29 2.58 -6.36
C LEU A 56 -1.12 1.84 -7.68
N ILE A 57 0.04 1.99 -8.33
CA ILE A 57 0.36 1.24 -9.55
C ILE A 57 0.65 -0.22 -9.18
N THR A 58 0.03 -1.16 -9.88
CA THR A 58 0.26 -2.59 -9.66
C THR A 58 0.21 -3.36 -10.98
N ASN A 59 1.24 -4.16 -11.21
CA ASN A 59 1.26 -5.09 -12.35
C ASN A 59 0.35 -6.31 -12.14
N HIS A 60 -0.17 -6.50 -10.92
CA HIS A 60 -1.03 -7.62 -10.55
C HIS A 60 -2.53 -7.24 -10.48
N GLY A 61 -2.89 -6.01 -10.85
CA GLY A 61 -4.28 -5.56 -10.91
C GLY A 61 -5.04 -6.12 -12.13
N ALA A 62 -6.36 -5.92 -12.17
CA ALA A 62 -7.21 -6.47 -13.23
C ALA A 62 -6.88 -5.95 -14.65
N HIS A 63 -6.22 -4.79 -14.74
CA HIS A 63 -5.83 -4.16 -16.01
C HIS A 63 -4.44 -4.56 -16.52
N GLY A 64 -3.70 -5.41 -15.79
CA GLY A 64 -2.36 -5.85 -16.17
C GLY A 64 -1.28 -4.76 -15.98
N PRO A 65 -0.15 -4.83 -16.72
CA PRO A 65 0.99 -3.92 -16.53
C PRO A 65 0.61 -2.45 -16.73
N GLY A 66 0.79 -1.67 -15.67
CA GLY A 66 0.46 -0.24 -15.64
C GLY A 66 -0.92 0.07 -15.06
N GLY A 67 -1.72 -0.94 -14.74
CA GLY A 67 -2.97 -0.78 -14.01
C GLY A 67 -2.74 -0.17 -12.64
N ARG A 68 -3.73 0.59 -12.17
CA ARG A 68 -3.73 1.17 -10.83
C ARG A 68 -4.82 0.53 -10.01
N THR A 69 -4.67 0.63 -8.70
CA THR A 69 -5.63 0.13 -7.74
C THR A 69 -5.88 1.21 -6.72
N ASP A 70 -7.15 1.48 -6.47
CA ASP A 70 -7.60 2.52 -5.58
C ASP A 70 -7.70 1.99 -4.16
N TYR A 71 -7.07 2.71 -3.25
CA TYR A 71 -7.08 2.40 -1.82
C TYR A 71 -7.41 3.67 -1.05
N GLU A 72 -8.43 3.60 -0.21
CA GLU A 72 -8.88 4.71 0.62
C GLU A 72 -8.71 4.42 2.11
N PRO A 73 -8.47 5.44 2.94
CA PRO A 73 -8.41 5.29 4.39
C PRO A 73 -9.71 4.73 4.95
N SER A 74 -9.60 3.69 5.79
CA SER A 74 -10.73 3.08 6.46
C SER A 74 -11.30 4.03 7.53
N THR A 75 -12.57 4.41 7.39
CA THR A 75 -13.28 5.31 8.32
C THR A 75 -13.37 4.79 9.76
N GLY A 76 -13.12 3.49 9.99
CA GLY A 76 -13.13 2.87 11.32
C GLY A 76 -11.77 2.40 11.84
N ALA A 77 -10.70 2.52 11.05
CA ALA A 77 -9.39 1.99 11.41
C ALA A 77 -8.27 2.92 10.91
N PRO A 78 -7.85 3.93 11.72
CA PRO A 78 -6.72 4.78 11.37
C PRO A 78 -5.48 3.89 11.21
N GLY A 79 -4.80 4.00 10.05
CA GLY A 79 -3.67 3.15 9.69
C GLY A 79 -4.02 1.94 8.81
N ARG A 80 -5.28 1.77 8.42
CA ARG A 80 -5.69 0.75 7.44
C ARG A 80 -6.35 1.39 6.24
N TRP A 81 -5.94 0.98 5.05
CA TRP A 81 -6.53 1.41 3.80
C TRP A 81 -7.23 0.24 3.14
N ASN A 82 -8.47 0.44 2.70
CA ASN A 82 -9.26 -0.59 2.06
C ASN A 82 -9.24 -0.39 0.56
N TRP A 83 -9.09 -1.50 -0.16
CA TRP A 83 -9.23 -1.56 -1.60
C TRP A 83 -10.66 -1.21 -2.03
N LEU A 84 -10.80 -0.25 -2.94
CA LEU A 84 -12.10 0.11 -3.54
C LEU A 84 -12.30 -0.48 -4.92
N GLY A 85 -11.23 -0.63 -5.70
CA GLY A 85 -11.33 -1.11 -7.08
C GLY A 85 -10.01 -1.00 -7.84
N ASP A 86 -9.95 -1.69 -8.96
CA ASP A 86 -8.92 -1.47 -9.97
C ASP A 86 -9.37 -0.39 -10.96
N VAL A 87 -8.41 0.42 -11.42
CA VAL A 87 -8.63 1.44 -12.44
C VAL A 87 -7.60 1.29 -13.58
N PRO A 88 -8.01 1.53 -14.84
CA PRO A 88 -7.16 1.33 -16.01
C PRO A 88 -6.02 2.36 -16.15
#